data_AF-A0A2R8B317-F1
#
_entry.id   AF-A0A2R8B317-F1
#
_cell.length_a   1.000
_cell.length_b   1.000
_cell.length_c   1.000
_cell.angle_alpha   90.00
_cell.angle_beta   90.00
_cell.angle_gamma   90.00
#
_symmetry.space_group_name_H-M   'P 1'
#
loop_
_entity.id
_entity.type
_entity.pdbx_description
1 polymer ?
#
loop_
_entity_poly.entity_id
_entity_poly.type
_entity_poly.pdbx_seq_one_letter_code
_entity_poly.pdbx_strand_id
1 'polypeptide(L)'
;MRNSQSVIQHGLAGTAALLLVLVTGPASGQDPGFAPLPEPKEVNEVRAKLGGMLFFDDRLSGDTGSSCSTCHDPEQGWGDGLALSDGYAGGVYFRNAKSLFNTSYSNVLMWGGRLDGADMSTVSRDMLTESHTMNMDSRLAQERLKQVPEYAALFEEGFGGDPYGGKIYSALGEYLKTIRTTGAPFDAYLNGDTAALSEAATRGMELFEGKAGCISCHNGPTLSDGGAHATGVPDHPDLQEDAERQIVMLRFFATLGTPNYMNLREDAGHYAVTKDDDDRGKFATPGLWDVGQTAPYMHSGVFATLPEVVAFYNAGNEQVAPLGLSAEEEADLVAFLESLTGDAPDVTVPELPDYAMRVVGEN
;
A
#
# COMPACT_ATOMS: atom_id res chain seq x y z
N MET A 1 21.13 4.79 -76.69
CA MET A 1 22.07 4.24 -77.71
C MET A 1 23.10 3.38 -76.99
N ARG A 2 23.19 2.09 -77.41
CA ARG A 2 24.26 1.08 -77.19
C ARG A 2 24.55 0.63 -75.75
N ASN A 3 24.19 -0.62 -75.38
CA ASN A 3 24.99 -1.88 -75.49
C ASN A 3 26.20 -1.87 -74.53
N SER A 4 26.59 -2.91 -73.79
CA SER A 4 26.32 -4.35 -73.88
C SER A 4 26.96 -5.09 -72.69
N GLN A 5 26.44 -6.29 -72.40
CA GLN A 5 27.14 -7.52 -71.96
C GLN A 5 27.72 -7.69 -70.54
N SER A 6 26.99 -8.49 -69.74
CA SER A 6 27.37 -9.80 -69.16
C SER A 6 28.85 -10.17 -68.97
N VAL A 7 29.21 -10.50 -67.72
CA VAL A 7 30.22 -11.51 -67.39
C VAL A 7 29.70 -12.41 -66.26
N ILE A 8 29.78 -13.73 -66.50
CA ILE A 8 29.51 -14.83 -65.58
C ILE A 8 30.85 -15.28 -64.96
N GLN A 9 30.90 -15.55 -63.65
CA GLN A 9 31.85 -16.47 -62.98
C GLN A 9 31.28 -16.79 -61.57
N HIS A 10 30.60 -17.91 -61.36
CA HIS A 10 31.12 -19.19 -60.80
C HIS A 10 32.04 -19.04 -59.59
N GLY A 11 31.57 -19.45 -58.40
CA GLY A 11 32.44 -19.60 -57.23
C GLY A 11 31.74 -19.95 -55.92
N LEU A 12 31.56 -21.26 -55.70
CA LEU A 12 31.54 -21.97 -54.41
C LEU A 12 30.39 -21.75 -53.41
N ALA A 13 29.62 -22.84 -53.27
CA ALA A 13 28.79 -23.16 -52.14
C ALA A 13 29.62 -23.25 -50.85
N GLY A 14 29.21 -22.47 -49.84
CA GLY A 14 29.59 -22.67 -48.45
C GLY A 14 28.32 -22.80 -47.62
N THR A 15 27.97 -24.03 -47.26
CA THR A 15 26.92 -24.33 -46.28
C THR A 15 27.35 -23.82 -44.91
N ALA A 16 26.87 -22.63 -44.53
CA ALA A 16 26.98 -22.15 -43.16
C ALA A 16 26.00 -22.95 -42.29
N ALA A 17 26.52 -23.93 -41.55
CA ALA A 17 25.80 -24.58 -40.47
C ALA A 17 25.53 -23.52 -39.39
N LEU A 18 24.27 -23.09 -39.28
CA LEU A 18 23.80 -22.28 -38.16
C LEU A 18 23.86 -23.17 -36.91
N LEU A 19 24.89 -22.98 -36.08
CA LEU A 19 24.89 -23.49 -34.71
C LEU A 19 23.82 -22.73 -33.95
N LEU A 20 22.69 -23.40 -33.70
CA LEU A 20 21.67 -22.94 -32.77
C LEU A 20 22.27 -23.06 -31.36
N VAL A 21 22.90 -21.99 -30.88
CA VAL A 21 23.25 -21.87 -29.47
C VAL A 21 21.94 -21.63 -28.73
N LEU A 22 21.38 -22.69 -28.16
CA LEU A 22 20.37 -22.59 -27.11
C LEU A 22 21.03 -21.85 -25.94
N VAL A 23 20.85 -20.54 -25.90
CA VAL A 23 21.11 -19.75 -24.70
C VAL A 23 20.00 -20.14 -23.74
N THR A 24 20.26 -21.16 -22.92
CA THR A 24 19.51 -21.36 -21.69
C THR A 24 19.78 -20.13 -20.84
N GLY A 25 18.81 -19.20 -20.82
CA GLY A 25 18.79 -18.15 -19.81
C GLY A 25 18.85 -18.78 -18.42
N PRO A 26 19.36 -18.07 -17.41
CA PRO A 26 19.39 -18.61 -16.06
C PRO A 26 17.95 -18.84 -15.60
N ALA A 27 17.56 -20.10 -15.48
CA ALA A 27 16.48 -20.49 -14.59
C ALA A 27 17.04 -20.39 -13.17
N SER A 28 16.92 -19.21 -12.55
CA SER A 28 17.18 -19.03 -11.12
C SER A 28 16.49 -17.78 -10.59
N GLY A 29 15.17 -17.74 -10.66
CA GLY A 29 14.41 -17.04 -9.63
C GLY A 29 14.38 -17.96 -8.42
N GLN A 30 15.24 -17.73 -7.43
CA GLN A 30 14.96 -18.30 -6.11
C GLN A 30 13.62 -17.73 -5.70
N ASP A 31 12.67 -18.62 -5.38
CA ASP A 31 11.51 -18.24 -4.59
C ASP A 31 12.05 -17.48 -3.36
N PRO A 32 11.70 -16.19 -3.19
CA PRO A 32 12.25 -15.40 -2.10
C PRO A 32 11.90 -15.95 -0.72
N GLY A 33 10.94 -16.90 -0.63
CA GLY A 33 10.58 -17.59 0.60
C GLY A 33 10.04 -16.61 1.64
N PHE A 34 9.97 -17.05 2.89
CA PHE A 34 9.72 -16.13 4.01
C PHE A 34 11.02 -15.49 4.51
N ALA A 35 10.91 -14.25 4.98
CA ALA A 35 11.97 -13.57 5.69
C ALA A 35 11.39 -12.80 6.89
N PRO A 36 12.16 -12.63 7.98
CA PRO A 36 11.74 -11.82 9.12
C PRO A 36 11.30 -10.41 8.72
N LEU A 37 10.45 -9.79 9.55
CA LEU A 37 10.09 -8.40 9.42
C LEU A 37 11.37 -7.54 9.41
N PRO A 38 11.54 -6.59 8.47
CA PRO A 38 12.77 -5.82 8.38
C PRO A 38 13.11 -5.09 9.68
N GLU A 39 14.41 -4.94 9.91
CA GLU A 39 14.93 -4.17 11.03
C GLU A 39 14.33 -2.74 11.08
N PRO A 40 14.15 -2.17 12.28
CA PRO A 40 13.72 -0.79 12.46
C PRO A 40 14.53 0.19 11.61
N LYS A 41 13.86 1.09 10.88
CA LYS A 41 14.54 2.17 10.16
C LYS A 41 15.10 3.19 11.14
N GLU A 42 16.18 3.86 10.76
CA GLU A 42 16.64 5.05 11.48
C GLU A 42 15.57 6.16 11.40
N VAL A 43 15.28 6.74 12.57
CA VAL A 43 14.28 7.78 12.76
C VAL A 43 14.95 9.05 13.28
N ASN A 44 14.71 10.16 12.58
CA ASN A 44 15.02 11.48 13.12
C ASN A 44 13.95 11.88 14.13
N GLU A 45 14.28 11.85 15.43
CA GLU A 45 13.33 12.04 16.52
C GLU A 45 12.58 13.38 16.46
N VAL A 46 13.26 14.48 16.10
CA VAL A 46 12.61 15.82 16.00
C VAL A 46 11.57 15.83 14.88
N ARG A 47 11.93 15.28 13.71
CA ARG A 47 11.03 15.21 12.56
C ARG A 47 9.88 14.23 12.77
N ALA A 48 10.14 13.09 13.42
CA ALA A 48 9.10 12.12 13.76
C ALA A 48 8.15 12.68 14.81
N LYS A 49 8.64 13.41 15.81
CA LYS A 49 7.79 14.12 16.78
C LYS A 49 6.89 15.14 16.08
N LEU A 50 7.47 15.97 15.22
CA LEU A 50 6.70 16.92 14.41
C LEU A 50 5.66 16.20 13.52
N GLY A 51 6.06 15.14 12.82
CA GLY A 51 5.18 14.33 12.00
C GLY A 51 4.04 13.70 12.79
N GLY A 52 4.32 13.19 13.99
CA GLY A 52 3.32 12.63 14.89
C GLY A 52 2.31 13.68 15.32
N MET A 53 2.75 14.88 15.71
CA MET A 53 1.83 15.99 15.99
C MET A 53 0.94 16.32 14.79
N LEU A 54 1.54 16.44 13.60
CA LEU A 54 0.81 16.73 12.36
C LEU A 54 -0.18 15.61 11.97
N PHE A 55 0.14 14.36 12.26
CA PHE A 55 -0.69 13.20 11.92
C PHE A 55 -2.06 13.23 12.61
N PHE A 56 -2.13 13.76 13.83
CA PHE A 56 -3.36 13.90 14.63
C PHE A 56 -4.00 15.30 14.54
N ASP A 57 -3.44 16.21 13.74
CA ASP A 57 -3.86 17.60 13.74
C ASP A 57 -4.85 17.93 12.63
N ASP A 58 -6.12 18.10 12.99
CA ASP A 58 -7.19 18.38 12.04
C ASP A 58 -6.98 19.69 11.26
N ARG A 59 -6.13 20.62 11.75
CA ARG A 59 -5.79 21.85 11.01
C ARG A 59 -5.14 21.58 9.66
N LEU A 60 -4.69 20.34 9.43
CA LEU A 60 -4.17 19.86 8.17
C LEU A 60 -5.25 19.50 7.12
N SER A 61 -6.53 19.35 7.44
CA SER A 61 -7.57 19.31 6.39
C SER A 61 -8.02 20.72 5.98
N GLY A 62 -8.51 20.87 4.75
CA GLY A 62 -8.96 22.16 4.22
C GLY A 62 -10.01 22.86 5.12
N ASP A 63 -10.91 22.09 5.71
CA ASP A 63 -12.04 22.52 6.55
C ASP A 63 -11.75 22.41 8.06
N THR A 64 -10.57 21.95 8.44
CA THR A 64 -10.17 21.71 9.83
C THR A 64 -11.00 20.65 10.57
N GLY A 65 -11.63 19.73 9.83
CA GLY A 65 -12.51 18.68 10.38
C GLY A 65 -11.93 17.27 10.39
N SER A 66 -10.74 17.03 9.83
CA SER A 66 -10.13 15.70 9.82
C SER A 66 -8.60 15.74 9.79
N SER A 67 -7.99 14.65 10.26
CA SER A 67 -6.54 14.42 10.28
C SER A 67 -6.23 13.07 9.67
N CYS A 68 -4.93 12.71 9.60
CA CYS A 68 -4.54 11.40 9.10
C CYS A 68 -5.10 10.28 9.99
N SER A 69 -5.18 10.51 11.30
CA SER A 69 -5.73 9.55 12.27
C SER A 69 -7.25 9.35 12.15
N THR A 70 -7.98 10.23 11.45
CA THR A 70 -9.41 10.00 11.18
C THR A 70 -9.63 8.76 10.31
N CYS A 71 -8.74 8.50 9.34
CA CYS A 71 -8.81 7.32 8.47
C CYS A 71 -7.83 6.21 8.87
N HIS A 72 -6.85 6.54 9.71
CA HIS A 72 -5.80 5.63 10.15
C HIS A 72 -5.70 5.68 11.68
N ASP A 73 -6.74 5.18 12.32
CA ASP A 73 -6.93 5.18 13.77
C ASP A 73 -6.07 4.08 14.42
N PRO A 74 -5.17 4.42 15.36
CA PRO A 74 -4.40 3.43 16.12
C PRO A 74 -5.26 2.35 16.81
N GLU A 75 -6.49 2.67 17.22
CA GLU A 75 -7.41 1.73 17.87
C GLU A 75 -8.11 0.79 16.87
N GLN A 76 -8.08 1.11 15.57
CA GLN A 76 -8.67 0.30 14.49
C GLN A 76 -7.59 -0.33 13.59
N GLY A 77 -6.47 -0.72 14.19
CA GLY A 77 -5.36 -1.37 13.46
C GLY A 77 -4.71 -0.44 12.43
N TRP A 78 -4.74 0.88 12.65
CA TRP A 78 -4.24 1.92 11.74
C TRP A 78 -4.95 1.97 10.37
N GLY A 79 -6.14 1.39 10.27
CA GLY A 79 -7.16 1.74 9.29
C GLY A 79 -8.29 2.52 9.97
N ASP A 80 -9.48 2.54 9.39
CA ASP A 80 -10.68 3.14 9.98
C ASP A 80 -11.73 2.10 10.43
N GLY A 81 -11.45 0.81 10.21
CA GLY A 81 -12.38 -0.29 10.51
C GLY A 81 -13.61 -0.34 9.59
N LEU A 82 -13.63 0.45 8.51
CA LEU A 82 -14.76 0.52 7.57
C LEU A 82 -14.49 -0.33 6.32
N ALA A 83 -15.56 -0.88 5.74
CA ALA A 83 -15.46 -1.56 4.44
C ALA A 83 -15.02 -0.59 3.35
N LEU A 84 -15.70 0.56 3.27
CA LEU A 84 -15.33 1.68 2.42
C LEU A 84 -15.26 2.94 3.27
N SER A 85 -14.12 3.62 3.24
CA SER A 85 -13.87 4.79 4.09
C SER A 85 -14.84 5.95 3.85
N ASP A 86 -14.87 6.87 4.80
CA ASP A 86 -15.40 8.21 4.61
C ASP A 86 -14.37 9.10 3.88
N GLY A 87 -14.83 10.25 3.39
CA GLY A 87 -14.04 11.22 2.64
C GLY A 87 -14.09 12.63 3.24
N TYR A 88 -13.45 13.56 2.54
CA TYR A 88 -13.37 14.96 2.95
C TYR A 88 -14.75 15.61 3.19
N ALA A 89 -14.87 16.45 4.23
CA ALA A 89 -16.05 17.23 4.57
C ALA A 89 -17.35 16.40 4.76
N GLY A 90 -17.22 15.20 5.34
CA GLY A 90 -18.34 14.28 5.59
C GLY A 90 -18.86 13.56 4.34
N GLY A 91 -18.07 13.57 3.26
CA GLY A 91 -18.35 12.73 2.08
C GLY A 91 -17.97 11.27 2.30
N VAL A 92 -18.05 10.48 1.24
CA VAL A 92 -17.73 9.05 1.24
C VAL A 92 -16.56 8.74 0.30
N TYR A 93 -15.87 7.63 0.52
CA TYR A 93 -14.81 7.11 -0.36
C TYR A 93 -15.21 5.79 -1.04
N PHE A 94 -14.37 5.21 -1.88
CA PHE A 94 -14.72 4.01 -2.64
C PHE A 94 -13.80 2.81 -2.36
N ARG A 95 -12.87 2.94 -1.40
CA ARG A 95 -11.97 1.87 -0.97
C ARG A 95 -11.89 1.81 0.55
N ASN A 96 -11.51 0.65 1.05
CA ASN A 96 -11.01 0.45 2.41
C ASN A 96 -9.71 1.25 2.64
N ALA A 97 -9.56 1.83 3.83
CA ALA A 97 -8.30 2.43 4.27
C ALA A 97 -7.30 1.32 4.63
N LYS A 98 -6.18 1.24 3.87
CA LYS A 98 -5.09 0.33 4.19
C LYS A 98 -4.53 0.66 5.58
N SER A 99 -4.26 -0.37 6.38
CA SER A 99 -3.48 -0.20 7.60
C SER A 99 -2.12 0.45 7.31
N LEU A 100 -1.66 1.30 8.23
CA LEU A 100 -0.31 1.88 8.18
C LEU A 100 0.75 1.03 8.90
N PHE A 101 0.38 -0.11 9.50
CA PHE A 101 1.36 -1.02 10.08
C PHE A 101 2.45 -1.36 9.07
N ASN A 102 3.70 -1.11 9.46
CA ASN A 102 4.88 -1.42 8.66
C ASN A 102 4.86 -0.77 7.26
N THR A 103 4.06 0.28 7.03
CA THR A 103 3.90 0.88 5.69
C THR A 103 5.23 1.40 5.14
N SER A 104 6.14 1.83 6.00
CA SER A 104 7.45 2.34 5.59
C SER A 104 8.33 1.27 4.92
N TYR A 105 7.98 -0.01 5.05
CA TYR A 105 8.68 -1.16 4.44
C TYR A 105 8.03 -1.68 3.17
N SER A 106 6.83 -1.20 2.82
CA SER A 106 6.08 -1.69 1.66
C SER A 106 6.88 -1.53 0.37
N ASN A 107 6.68 -2.43 -0.60
CA ASN A 107 7.31 -2.33 -1.92
C ASN A 107 6.65 -1.23 -2.77
N VAL A 108 5.34 -1.10 -2.66
CA VAL A 108 4.50 -0.11 -3.36
C VAL A 108 3.41 0.41 -2.43
N LEU A 109 2.94 1.63 -2.68
CA LEU A 109 1.89 2.28 -1.90
C LEU A 109 0.61 2.42 -2.71
N MET A 110 -0.50 2.64 -2.00
CA MET A 110 -1.87 2.63 -2.52
C MET A 110 -2.32 1.24 -2.99
N TRP A 111 -3.64 1.04 -3.08
CA TRP A 111 -4.23 -0.20 -3.60
C TRP A 111 -3.86 -0.48 -5.06
N GLY A 112 -3.79 0.57 -5.88
CA GLY A 112 -3.36 0.46 -7.27
C GLY A 112 -1.84 0.43 -7.48
N GLY A 113 -1.01 0.37 -6.42
CA GLY A 113 0.45 0.29 -6.55
C GLY A 113 1.10 1.45 -7.29
N ARG A 114 0.52 2.66 -7.21
CA ARG A 114 0.89 3.79 -8.08
C ARG A 114 2.13 4.55 -7.63
N LEU A 115 2.57 4.32 -6.40
CA LEU A 115 3.71 5.01 -5.79
C LEU A 115 4.73 3.99 -5.30
N ASP A 116 6.00 4.37 -5.41
CA ASP A 116 7.12 3.63 -4.85
C ASP A 116 7.02 3.57 -3.32
N GLY A 117 7.29 2.40 -2.76
CA GLY A 117 7.26 2.14 -1.32
C GLY A 117 8.17 3.01 -0.47
N ALA A 118 9.25 3.55 -1.04
CA ALA A 118 10.15 4.45 -0.35
C ALA A 118 9.69 5.91 -0.33
N ASP A 119 8.70 6.29 -1.14
CA ASP A 119 8.27 7.69 -1.31
C ASP A 119 7.11 8.08 -0.38
N MET A 120 7.40 8.04 0.93
CA MET A 120 6.45 8.43 1.99
C MET A 120 5.99 9.89 1.89
N SER A 121 6.83 10.78 1.34
CA SER A 121 6.49 12.18 1.18
C SER A 121 5.44 12.39 0.09
N THR A 122 5.54 11.67 -1.03
CA THR A 122 4.54 11.77 -2.10
C THR A 122 3.19 11.19 -1.68
N VAL A 123 3.14 10.05 -1.00
CA VAL A 123 1.86 9.52 -0.48
C VAL A 123 1.22 10.51 0.51
N SER A 124 2.01 11.08 1.42
CA SER A 124 1.51 12.05 2.41
C SER A 124 0.98 13.31 1.73
N ARG A 125 1.70 13.84 0.72
CA ARG A 125 1.22 14.96 -0.10
C ARG A 125 -0.12 14.64 -0.75
N ASP A 126 -0.22 13.48 -1.40
CA ASP A 126 -1.41 13.13 -2.16
C ASP A 126 -2.61 12.98 -1.24
N MET A 127 -2.48 12.29 -0.10
CA MET A 127 -3.59 12.17 0.86
C MET A 127 -3.97 13.52 1.48
N LEU A 128 -2.99 14.39 1.74
CA LEU A 128 -3.26 15.71 2.31
C LEU A 128 -3.97 16.63 1.30
N THR A 129 -3.57 16.60 0.03
CA THR A 129 -4.00 17.58 -0.97
C THR A 129 -5.14 17.12 -1.88
N GLU A 130 -5.48 15.83 -1.85
CA GLU A 130 -6.56 15.30 -2.69
C GLU A 130 -7.93 15.79 -2.27
N SER A 131 -8.72 16.20 -3.27
CA SER A 131 -10.02 16.85 -3.07
C SER A 131 -11.07 16.00 -2.35
N HIS A 132 -10.86 14.69 -2.27
CA HIS A 132 -11.78 13.72 -1.70
C HIS A 132 -11.30 13.11 -0.38
N THR A 133 -10.08 13.44 0.09
CA THR A 133 -9.52 12.96 1.35
C THR A 133 -9.40 14.09 2.38
N MET A 134 -8.52 15.06 2.14
CA MET A 134 -8.25 16.17 3.07
C MET A 134 -8.30 17.56 2.41
N ASN A 135 -8.28 17.63 1.07
CA ASN A 135 -8.48 18.85 0.27
C ASN A 135 -7.70 20.08 0.76
N MET A 136 -6.46 19.86 1.22
CA MET A 136 -5.62 20.94 1.73
C MET A 136 -4.85 21.62 0.61
N ASP A 137 -4.84 22.96 0.63
CA ASP A 137 -3.89 23.76 -0.13
C ASP A 137 -2.57 23.86 0.64
N SER A 138 -1.44 23.47 0.03
CA SER A 138 -0.15 23.43 0.72
C SER A 138 0.34 24.81 1.21
N ARG A 139 -0.07 25.90 0.54
CA ARG A 139 0.26 27.26 0.98
C ARG A 139 -0.57 27.61 2.22
N LEU A 140 -1.84 27.22 2.26
CA LEU A 140 -2.68 27.37 3.44
C LEU A 140 -2.13 26.57 4.62
N ALA A 141 -1.75 25.30 4.42
CA ALA A 141 -1.13 24.48 5.46
C ALA A 141 0.11 25.17 6.05
N GLN A 142 1.02 25.64 5.20
CA GLN A 142 2.19 26.39 5.63
C GLN A 142 1.83 27.58 6.52
N GLU A 143 0.91 28.44 6.07
CA GLU A 143 0.56 29.66 6.81
C GLU A 143 -0.20 29.36 8.11
N ARG A 144 -0.97 28.26 8.17
CA ARG A 144 -1.57 27.76 9.42
C ARG A 144 -0.48 27.33 10.40
N LEU A 145 0.42 26.44 9.98
CA LEU A 145 1.47 25.90 10.87
C LEU A 145 2.42 26.99 11.37
N LYS A 146 2.66 28.02 10.56
CA LYS A 146 3.39 29.21 10.99
C LYS A 146 2.75 29.84 12.24
N GLN A 147 1.44 29.97 12.28
CA GLN A 147 0.74 30.63 13.40
C GLN A 147 0.75 29.84 14.71
N VAL A 148 1.49 28.73 14.79
CA VAL A 148 1.68 27.92 15.99
C VAL A 148 3.18 27.95 16.35
N PRO A 149 3.58 28.65 17.43
CA PRO A 149 4.99 28.84 17.80
C PRO A 149 5.77 27.53 17.96
N GLU A 150 5.13 26.51 18.55
CA GLU A 150 5.71 25.19 18.78
C GLU A 150 6.02 24.48 17.47
N TYR A 151 5.13 24.55 16.47
CA TYR A 151 5.43 24.03 15.14
C TYR A 151 6.57 24.80 14.49
N ALA A 152 6.55 26.13 14.54
CA ALA A 152 7.62 26.93 13.96
C ALA A 152 9.00 26.57 14.55
N ALA A 153 9.07 26.38 15.88
CA ALA A 153 10.29 25.92 16.57
C ALA A 153 10.71 24.51 16.12
N LEU A 154 9.77 23.56 16.02
CA LEU A 154 10.06 22.20 15.56
C LEU A 154 10.52 22.16 14.08
N PHE A 155 9.97 23.02 13.22
CA PHE A 155 10.43 23.15 11.84
C PHE A 155 11.83 23.76 11.75
N GLU A 156 12.14 24.75 12.59
CA GLU A 156 13.49 25.31 12.71
C GLU A 156 14.49 24.24 13.20
N GLU A 157 14.15 23.52 14.27
CA GLU A 157 15.01 22.47 14.84
C GLU A 157 15.22 21.29 13.88
N GLY A 158 14.15 20.78 13.28
CA GLY A 158 14.20 19.59 12.43
C GLY A 158 14.65 19.85 11.00
N PHE A 159 14.47 21.07 10.49
CA PHE A 159 14.69 21.40 9.07
C PHE A 159 15.39 22.74 8.80
N GLY A 160 15.77 23.52 9.82
CA GLY A 160 16.49 24.79 9.67
C GLY A 160 15.71 25.85 8.89
N GLY A 161 14.40 25.93 9.11
CA GLY A 161 13.59 27.03 8.59
C GLY A 161 12.10 26.78 8.66
N ASP A 162 11.33 27.75 8.16
CA ASP A 162 9.88 27.73 8.09
C ASP A 162 9.27 26.44 7.49
N PRO A 163 8.03 26.08 7.90
CA PRO A 163 7.27 25.04 7.22
C PRO A 163 7.06 25.39 5.74
N TYR A 164 7.11 24.36 4.90
CA TYR A 164 6.57 24.38 3.54
C TYR A 164 6.17 22.95 3.18
N GLY A 165 5.35 22.78 2.12
CA GLY A 165 4.79 21.47 1.74
C GLY A 165 5.77 20.29 1.84
N GLY A 166 6.96 20.39 1.22
CA GLY A 166 7.95 19.32 1.26
C GLY A 166 8.45 18.95 2.67
N LYS A 167 8.64 19.92 3.57
CA LYS A 167 9.00 19.65 4.97
C LYS A 167 7.85 19.01 5.75
N ILE A 168 6.61 19.46 5.51
CA ILE A 168 5.40 18.89 6.12
C ILE A 168 5.30 17.40 5.75
N TYR A 169 5.39 17.08 4.46
CA TYR A 169 5.29 15.71 3.96
C TYR A 169 6.45 14.83 4.44
N SER A 170 7.66 15.40 4.51
CA SER A 170 8.83 14.69 5.04
C SER A 170 8.71 14.41 6.52
N ALA A 171 8.12 15.31 7.33
CA ALA A 171 7.89 15.07 8.75
C ALA A 171 6.87 13.94 8.95
N LEU A 172 5.74 13.98 8.22
CA LEU A 172 4.76 12.89 8.21
C LEU A 172 5.40 11.55 7.83
N GLY A 173 6.17 11.52 6.73
CA GLY A 173 6.87 10.32 6.31
C GLY A 173 7.91 9.80 7.31
N GLU A 174 8.50 10.68 8.12
CA GLU A 174 9.38 10.27 9.21
C GLU A 174 8.60 9.61 10.35
N TYR A 175 7.43 10.14 10.70
CA TYR A 175 6.52 9.54 11.68
C TYR A 175 5.99 8.18 11.22
N LEU A 176 5.67 8.00 9.93
CA LEU A 176 5.22 6.71 9.40
C LEU A 176 6.24 5.57 9.60
N LYS A 177 7.52 5.88 9.80
CA LYS A 177 8.54 4.86 10.15
C LYS A 177 8.35 4.31 11.55
N THR A 178 7.74 5.07 12.47
CA THR A 178 7.51 4.64 13.86
C THR A 178 6.28 3.76 14.00
N ILE A 179 5.43 3.68 12.96
CA ILE A 179 4.25 2.81 12.90
C ILE A 179 4.71 1.40 12.51
N ARG A 180 5.51 0.79 13.38
CA ARG A 180 6.07 -0.56 13.19
C ARG A 180 5.62 -1.45 14.34
N THR A 181 5.13 -2.63 14.02
CA THR A 181 4.75 -3.63 15.02
C THR A 181 5.97 -4.43 15.48
N THR A 182 5.82 -5.13 16.60
CA THR A 182 6.87 -6.01 17.15
C THR A 182 6.27 -7.29 17.70
N GLY A 183 7.06 -8.36 17.82
CA GLY A 183 6.64 -9.53 18.58
C GLY A 183 5.59 -10.42 17.91
N ALA A 184 5.40 -10.31 16.59
CA ALA A 184 4.56 -11.25 15.86
C ALA A 184 5.11 -12.69 16.02
N PRO A 185 4.27 -13.68 16.38
CA PRO A 185 4.72 -15.06 16.57
C PRO A 185 5.49 -15.64 15.37
N PHE A 186 5.05 -15.33 14.15
CA PHE A 186 5.75 -15.78 12.95
C PHE A 186 7.11 -15.12 12.76
N ASP A 187 7.26 -13.84 13.12
CA ASP A 187 8.56 -13.16 13.09
C ASP A 187 9.54 -13.78 14.10
N ALA A 188 9.07 -14.13 15.31
CA ALA A 188 9.87 -14.86 16.28
C ALA A 188 10.28 -16.26 15.78
N TYR A 189 9.37 -16.97 15.10
CA TYR A 189 9.67 -18.25 14.46
C TYR A 189 10.75 -18.14 13.38
N LEU A 190 10.67 -17.14 12.50
CA LEU A 190 11.69 -16.89 11.47
C LEU A 190 13.04 -16.49 12.07
N ASN A 191 13.04 -15.90 13.27
CA ASN A 191 14.25 -15.60 14.05
C ASN A 191 14.74 -16.76 14.93
N GLY A 192 14.14 -17.96 14.80
CA GLY A 192 14.63 -19.21 15.39
C GLY A 192 13.87 -19.70 16.62
N ASP A 193 12.86 -18.98 17.11
CA ASP A 193 11.97 -19.48 18.17
C ASP A 193 10.84 -20.33 17.58
N THR A 194 11.15 -21.58 17.29
CA THR A 194 10.19 -22.49 16.66
C THR A 194 8.97 -22.79 17.52
N ALA A 195 9.02 -22.53 18.83
CA ALA A 195 7.89 -22.70 19.73
C ALA A 195 6.89 -21.54 19.70
N ALA A 196 7.21 -20.44 19.01
CA ALA A 196 6.33 -19.29 18.87
C ALA A 196 5.10 -19.58 18.00
N LEU A 197 5.21 -20.49 17.02
CA LEU A 197 4.06 -20.94 16.22
C LEU A 197 3.34 -22.12 16.89
N SER A 198 2.01 -22.07 16.87
CA SER A 198 1.18 -23.22 17.22
C SER A 198 1.26 -24.30 16.13
N GLU A 199 0.95 -25.56 16.48
CA GLU A 199 0.93 -26.65 15.50
C GLU A 199 -0.03 -26.37 14.32
N ALA A 200 -1.17 -25.70 14.58
CA ALA A 200 -2.12 -25.30 13.55
C ALA A 200 -1.51 -24.25 12.61
N ALA A 201 -0.86 -23.22 13.17
CA ALA A 201 -0.18 -22.20 12.38
C ALA A 201 1.01 -22.78 11.57
N THR A 202 1.72 -23.79 12.10
CA THR A 202 2.75 -24.50 11.33
C THR A 202 2.17 -25.25 10.14
N ARG A 203 1.06 -25.99 10.32
CA ARG A 203 0.37 -26.63 9.18
C ARG A 203 -0.18 -25.61 8.19
N GLY A 204 -0.69 -24.48 8.69
CA GLY A 204 -1.14 -23.36 7.87
C GLY A 204 -0.02 -22.76 7.03
N MET A 205 1.15 -22.55 7.60
CA MET A 205 2.35 -22.10 6.88
C MET A 205 2.73 -23.07 5.76
N GLU A 206 2.73 -24.39 6.01
CA GLU A 206 3.02 -25.40 4.98
C GLU A 206 1.97 -25.39 3.86
N LEU A 207 0.69 -25.16 4.18
CA LEU A 207 -0.36 -24.97 3.18
C LEU A 207 -0.13 -23.70 2.36
N PHE A 208 0.26 -22.60 3.01
CA PHE A 208 0.51 -21.30 2.39
C PHE A 208 1.64 -21.37 1.35
N GLU A 209 2.73 -22.07 1.68
CA GLU A 209 3.85 -22.32 0.75
C GLU A 209 3.51 -23.35 -0.33
N GLY A 210 2.75 -24.38 0.05
CA GLY A 210 2.48 -25.54 -0.78
C GLY A 210 1.12 -25.48 -1.46
N LYS A 211 0.16 -26.21 -0.87
CA LYS A 211 -1.12 -26.54 -1.51
C LYS A 211 -1.95 -25.31 -1.88
N ALA A 212 -1.99 -24.30 -1.01
CA ALA A 212 -2.72 -23.06 -1.23
C ALA A 212 -1.95 -22.09 -2.15
N GLY A 213 -0.62 -22.20 -2.21
CA GLY A 213 0.23 -21.45 -3.14
C GLY A 213 0.25 -19.93 -2.91
N CYS A 214 -0.23 -19.44 -1.77
CA CYS A 214 -0.31 -18.01 -1.45
C CYS A 214 1.06 -17.31 -1.49
N ILE A 215 2.14 -18.06 -1.21
CA ILE A 215 3.51 -17.54 -1.25
C ILE A 215 3.92 -17.02 -2.63
N SER A 216 3.25 -17.42 -3.72
CA SER A 216 3.61 -16.95 -5.06
C SER A 216 3.55 -15.43 -5.21
N CYS A 217 2.70 -14.77 -4.42
CA CYS A 217 2.58 -13.31 -4.36
C CYS A 217 2.97 -12.77 -2.98
N HIS A 218 2.71 -13.51 -1.90
CA HIS A 218 2.95 -13.06 -0.53
C HIS A 218 4.23 -13.65 0.05
N ASN A 219 5.37 -13.06 -0.30
CA ASN A 219 6.69 -13.58 0.03
C ASN A 219 7.67 -12.48 0.47
N GLY A 220 8.89 -12.90 0.80
CA GLY A 220 9.96 -12.02 1.24
C GLY A 220 9.66 -11.36 2.59
N PRO A 221 10.41 -10.29 2.92
CA PRO A 221 10.38 -9.70 4.26
C PRO A 221 9.11 -8.89 4.54
N THR A 222 8.32 -8.54 3.52
CA THR A 222 7.04 -7.82 3.68
C THR A 222 5.83 -8.71 3.47
N LEU A 223 6.06 -10.01 3.18
CA LEU A 223 5.03 -10.96 2.76
C LEU A 223 4.22 -10.42 1.57
N SER A 224 4.94 -9.84 0.59
CA SER A 224 4.41 -9.24 -0.63
C SER A 224 5.50 -9.11 -1.68
N ASP A 225 5.17 -9.45 -2.92
CA ASP A 225 5.97 -9.17 -4.12
C ASP A 225 5.81 -7.72 -4.61
N GLY A 226 4.82 -6.98 -4.09
CA GLY A 226 4.43 -5.64 -4.55
C GLY A 226 3.82 -5.60 -5.96
N GLY A 227 3.62 -6.76 -6.60
CA GLY A 227 3.12 -6.89 -7.95
C GLY A 227 1.63 -6.60 -8.06
N ALA A 228 1.17 -6.27 -9.27
CA ALA A 228 -0.25 -6.05 -9.55
C ALA A 228 -0.90 -7.34 -10.06
N HIS A 229 -1.93 -7.84 -9.37
CA HIS A 229 -2.61 -9.10 -9.69
C HIS A 229 -4.12 -8.93 -9.72
N ALA A 230 -4.80 -9.60 -10.65
CA ALA A 230 -6.25 -9.68 -10.71
C ALA A 230 -6.69 -11.02 -10.13
N THR A 231 -7.27 -10.98 -8.93
CA THR A 231 -7.69 -12.18 -8.18
C THR A 231 -9.21 -12.40 -8.20
N GLY A 232 -9.95 -11.54 -8.90
CA GLY A 232 -11.41 -11.62 -8.98
C GLY A 232 -12.15 -11.17 -7.71
N VAL A 233 -11.47 -10.47 -6.80
CA VAL A 233 -12.12 -9.87 -5.63
C VAL A 233 -13.18 -8.88 -6.10
N PRO A 234 -14.44 -8.99 -5.65
CA PRO A 234 -15.51 -8.11 -6.08
C PRO A 234 -15.39 -6.73 -5.42
N ASP A 235 -15.96 -5.73 -6.10
CA ASP A 235 -16.29 -4.45 -5.49
C ASP A 235 -17.32 -4.65 -4.37
N HIS A 236 -17.32 -3.73 -3.39
CA HIS A 236 -18.36 -3.70 -2.38
C HIS A 236 -19.68 -3.23 -3.01
N PRO A 237 -20.84 -3.82 -2.67
CA PRO A 237 -22.13 -3.44 -3.25
C PRO A 237 -22.43 -1.93 -3.18
N ASP A 238 -22.11 -1.29 -2.06
CA ASP A 238 -22.26 0.16 -1.86
C ASP A 238 -21.54 1.00 -2.92
N LEU A 239 -20.47 0.51 -3.55
CA LEU A 239 -19.85 1.23 -4.65
C LEU A 239 -20.83 1.40 -5.81
N GLN A 240 -21.69 0.43 -6.10
CA GLN A 240 -22.70 0.52 -7.17
C GLN A 240 -23.99 1.19 -6.71
N GLU A 241 -24.36 1.03 -5.44
CA GLU A 241 -25.63 1.51 -4.90
C GLU A 241 -25.57 2.99 -4.46
N ASP A 242 -24.39 3.48 -4.08
CA ASP A 242 -24.16 4.86 -3.66
C ASP A 242 -23.57 5.71 -4.79
N ALA A 243 -24.38 6.66 -5.26
CA ALA A 243 -23.98 7.59 -6.30
C ALA A 243 -22.78 8.49 -5.90
N GLU A 244 -22.64 8.83 -4.62
CA GLU A 244 -21.52 9.65 -4.14
C GLU A 244 -20.21 8.87 -4.22
N ARG A 245 -20.22 7.57 -3.87
CA ARG A 245 -19.04 6.69 -4.01
C ARG A 245 -18.63 6.53 -5.48
N GLN A 246 -19.60 6.39 -6.40
CA GLN A 246 -19.32 6.42 -7.85
C GLN A 246 -18.68 7.75 -8.28
N ILE A 247 -19.23 8.89 -7.84
CA ILE A 247 -18.69 10.21 -8.19
C ILE A 247 -17.25 10.36 -7.70
N VAL A 248 -16.96 9.93 -6.47
CA VAL A 248 -15.62 10.02 -5.88
C VAL A 248 -14.63 9.09 -6.57
N MET A 249 -15.03 7.86 -6.91
CA MET A 249 -14.22 6.96 -7.74
C MET A 249 -13.89 7.58 -9.11
N LEU A 250 -14.89 8.11 -9.80
CA LEU A 250 -14.70 8.80 -11.08
C LEU A 250 -13.79 10.01 -10.94
N ARG A 251 -13.91 10.77 -9.84
CA ARG A 251 -13.03 11.90 -9.53
C ARG A 251 -11.58 11.44 -9.34
N PHE A 252 -11.35 10.35 -8.61
CA PHE A 252 -10.03 9.74 -8.44
C PHE A 252 -9.42 9.34 -9.80
N PHE A 253 -10.19 8.66 -10.67
CA PHE A 253 -9.73 8.32 -12.01
C PHE A 253 -9.46 9.55 -12.89
N ALA A 254 -10.25 10.62 -12.74
CA ALA A 254 -10.01 11.88 -13.42
C ALA A 254 -8.68 12.50 -13.01
N THR A 255 -8.34 12.49 -11.71
CA THR A 255 -7.06 13.01 -11.20
C THR A 255 -5.87 12.24 -11.80
N LEU A 256 -6.01 10.93 -11.97
CA LEU A 256 -4.98 10.11 -12.61
C LEU A 256 -4.97 10.22 -14.15
N GLY A 257 -5.90 10.94 -14.77
CA GLY A 257 -6.01 11.05 -16.23
C GLY A 257 -6.38 9.74 -16.91
N THR A 258 -7.20 8.91 -16.27
CA THR A 258 -7.61 7.61 -16.82
C THR A 258 -8.49 7.76 -18.07
N PRO A 259 -8.16 7.09 -19.19
CA PRO A 259 -8.96 7.14 -20.40
C PRO A 259 -10.40 6.72 -20.14
N ASN A 260 -11.34 7.44 -20.74
CA ASN A 260 -12.76 7.12 -20.70
C ASN A 260 -13.34 6.95 -19.29
N TYR A 261 -12.74 7.59 -18.27
CA TYR A 261 -13.08 7.34 -16.87
C TYR A 261 -14.57 7.48 -16.56
N MET A 262 -15.27 8.44 -17.19
CA MET A 262 -16.72 8.66 -17.01
C MET A 262 -17.61 7.44 -17.35
N ASN A 263 -17.08 6.44 -18.05
CA ASN A 263 -17.78 5.20 -18.38
C ASN A 263 -17.33 4.00 -17.54
N LEU A 264 -16.34 4.16 -16.66
CA LEU A 264 -15.97 3.14 -15.68
C LEU A 264 -17.03 3.08 -14.59
N ARG A 265 -17.42 1.87 -14.19
CA ARG A 265 -18.38 1.63 -13.10
C ARG A 265 -17.82 0.79 -11.97
N GLU A 266 -16.73 0.09 -12.23
CA GLU A 266 -16.01 -0.75 -11.27
C GLU A 266 -14.66 -0.12 -10.94
N ASP A 267 -14.08 -0.51 -9.81
CA ASP A 267 -12.73 -0.09 -9.46
C ASP A 267 -11.71 -0.70 -10.44
N ALA A 268 -11.21 0.14 -11.35
CA ALA A 268 -10.28 -0.31 -12.37
C ALA A 268 -8.88 -0.70 -11.84
N GLY A 269 -8.56 -0.43 -10.56
CA GLY A 269 -7.30 -0.85 -9.96
C GLY A 269 -6.07 -0.23 -10.65
N HIS A 270 -5.09 -1.06 -10.99
CA HIS A 270 -3.80 -0.68 -11.58
C HIS A 270 -3.93 -0.07 -12.98
N TYR A 271 -4.97 -0.44 -13.75
CA TYR A 271 -5.32 0.22 -15.02
C TYR A 271 -5.43 1.74 -14.87
N ALA A 272 -5.95 2.22 -13.73
CA ALA A 272 -6.07 3.64 -13.47
C ALA A 272 -4.71 4.35 -13.41
N VAL A 273 -3.60 3.63 -13.34
CA VAL A 273 -2.23 4.14 -13.34
C VAL A 273 -1.59 3.93 -14.71
N THR A 274 -1.53 2.68 -15.19
CA THR A 274 -0.76 2.27 -16.37
C THR A 274 -1.45 2.60 -17.69
N LYS A 275 -2.79 2.64 -17.68
CA LYS A 275 -3.67 2.78 -18.84
C LYS A 275 -3.59 1.59 -19.81
N ASP A 276 -2.98 0.49 -19.40
CA ASP A 276 -2.94 -0.76 -20.15
C ASP A 276 -4.18 -1.58 -19.81
N ASP A 277 -5.02 -1.88 -20.80
CA ASP A 277 -6.27 -2.63 -20.60
C ASP A 277 -6.03 -4.02 -19.96
N ASP A 278 -4.83 -4.59 -20.12
CA ASP A 278 -4.45 -5.85 -19.47
C ASP A 278 -4.31 -5.72 -17.94
N ASP A 279 -4.25 -4.49 -17.40
CA ASP A 279 -4.13 -4.20 -15.96
C ASP A 279 -5.47 -3.90 -15.26
N ARG A 280 -6.60 -4.07 -15.97
CA ARG A 280 -7.92 -3.89 -15.38
C ARG A 280 -8.18 -4.88 -14.26
N GLY A 281 -8.67 -4.37 -13.13
CA GLY A 281 -8.99 -5.18 -11.95
C GLY A 281 -7.76 -5.75 -11.24
N LYS A 282 -6.54 -5.35 -11.64
CA LYS A 282 -5.32 -5.71 -10.90
C LYS A 282 -5.11 -4.77 -9.73
N PHE A 283 -4.68 -5.30 -8.60
CA PHE A 283 -4.30 -4.52 -7.42
C PHE A 283 -2.93 -4.95 -6.93
N ALA A 284 -2.22 -4.02 -6.30
CA ALA A 284 -0.93 -4.32 -5.70
C ALA A 284 -1.10 -5.30 -4.53
N THR A 285 -0.27 -6.34 -4.48
CA THR A 285 -0.21 -7.28 -3.36
C THR A 285 0.08 -6.53 -2.06
N PRO A 286 -0.83 -6.46 -1.09
CA PRO A 286 -0.53 -5.87 0.21
C PRO A 286 0.44 -6.75 1.00
N GLY A 287 1.26 -6.16 1.87
CA GLY A 287 1.98 -6.93 2.88
C GLY A 287 1.00 -7.58 3.86
N LEU A 288 1.39 -8.72 4.45
CA LEU A 288 0.53 -9.48 5.36
C LEU A 288 0.92 -9.39 6.83
N TRP A 289 2.03 -8.72 7.17
CA TRP A 289 2.30 -8.41 8.57
C TRP A 289 1.11 -7.66 9.16
N ASP A 290 0.64 -8.15 10.32
CA ASP A 290 -0.50 -7.62 11.06
C ASP A 290 -1.88 -7.79 10.42
N VAL A 291 -2.02 -8.64 9.40
CA VAL A 291 -3.32 -8.87 8.75
C VAL A 291 -4.40 -9.42 9.71
N GLY A 292 -4.02 -10.04 10.83
CA GLY A 292 -4.98 -10.50 11.84
C GLY A 292 -5.67 -9.38 12.63
N GLN A 293 -5.23 -8.12 12.50
CA GLN A 293 -5.78 -6.98 13.25
C GLN A 293 -6.19 -5.78 12.36
N THR A 294 -6.44 -6.01 11.07
CA THR A 294 -6.73 -4.94 10.09
C THR A 294 -8.01 -5.19 9.28
N ALA A 295 -8.99 -5.87 9.87
CA ALA A 295 -10.28 -6.06 9.22
C ALA A 295 -11.01 -4.72 9.00
N PRO A 296 -11.87 -4.61 7.98
CA PRO A 296 -12.17 -5.61 6.94
C PRO A 296 -11.11 -5.64 5.82
N TYR A 297 -11.21 -6.61 4.92
CA TYR A 297 -10.13 -6.98 3.99
C TYR A 297 -10.38 -6.61 2.54
N MET A 298 -9.27 -6.50 1.79
CA MET A 298 -9.18 -6.11 0.38
C MET A 298 -9.45 -4.63 0.13
N HIS A 299 -9.22 -4.20 -1.12
CA HIS A 299 -9.45 -2.81 -1.55
C HIS A 299 -10.90 -2.37 -1.37
N SER A 300 -11.84 -3.31 -1.44
CA SER A 300 -13.27 -3.08 -1.29
C SER A 300 -13.79 -3.31 0.14
N GLY A 301 -12.99 -3.85 1.05
CA GLY A 301 -13.46 -4.17 2.41
C GLY A 301 -14.60 -5.20 2.45
N VAL A 302 -14.79 -5.99 1.39
CA VAL A 302 -15.96 -6.87 1.21
C VAL A 302 -15.95 -8.10 2.12
N PHE A 303 -14.78 -8.47 2.68
CA PHE A 303 -14.65 -9.56 3.63
C PHE A 303 -14.42 -9.00 5.03
N ALA A 304 -15.27 -9.35 5.97
CA ALA A 304 -15.18 -8.90 7.36
C ALA A 304 -14.15 -9.70 8.17
N THR A 305 -13.81 -10.93 7.74
CA THR A 305 -12.98 -11.85 8.53
C THR A 305 -11.95 -12.61 7.67
N LEU A 306 -10.82 -13.02 8.27
CA LEU A 306 -9.83 -13.88 7.59
C LEU A 306 -10.43 -15.20 7.07
N PRO A 307 -11.32 -15.90 7.82
CA PRO A 307 -12.03 -17.05 7.28
C PRO A 307 -12.79 -16.78 5.96
N GLU A 308 -13.41 -15.61 5.81
CA GLU A 308 -14.10 -15.25 4.56
C GLU A 308 -13.11 -15.05 3.40
N VAL A 309 -11.95 -14.45 3.68
CA VAL A 309 -10.86 -14.31 2.69
C VAL A 309 -10.35 -15.69 2.23
N VAL A 310 -10.07 -16.58 3.18
CA VAL A 310 -9.58 -17.93 2.87
C VAL A 310 -10.65 -18.73 2.10
N ALA A 311 -11.91 -18.64 2.52
CA ALA A 311 -13.02 -19.30 1.84
C ALA A 311 -13.20 -18.80 0.39
N PHE A 312 -13.04 -17.48 0.16
CA PHE A 312 -13.08 -16.90 -1.18
C PHE A 312 -12.02 -17.51 -2.10
N TYR A 313 -10.76 -17.54 -1.66
CA TYR A 313 -9.68 -18.13 -2.46
C TYR A 313 -9.85 -19.64 -2.61
N ASN A 314 -10.30 -20.35 -1.57
CA ASN A 314 -10.54 -21.79 -1.64
C ASN A 314 -11.63 -22.16 -2.65
N ALA A 315 -12.72 -21.39 -2.70
CA ALA A 315 -13.80 -21.57 -3.67
C ALA A 315 -13.36 -21.30 -5.11
N GLY A 316 -12.41 -20.39 -5.31
CA GLY A 316 -11.93 -19.97 -6.62
C GLY A 316 -12.97 -19.17 -7.43
N ASN A 317 -12.55 -18.68 -8.59
CA ASN A 317 -13.34 -17.91 -9.53
C ASN A 317 -12.72 -18.01 -10.95
N GLU A 318 -13.06 -17.11 -11.86
CA GLU A 318 -12.52 -17.12 -13.23
C GLU A 318 -11.02 -16.78 -13.30
N GLN A 319 -10.53 -16.00 -12.33
CA GLN A 319 -9.15 -15.52 -12.25
C GLN A 319 -8.25 -16.47 -11.43
N VAL A 320 -8.81 -17.12 -10.40
CA VAL A 320 -8.07 -17.99 -9.47
C VAL A 320 -8.74 -19.35 -9.39
N ALA A 321 -8.01 -20.43 -9.67
CA ALA A 321 -8.53 -21.79 -9.54
C ALA A 321 -8.83 -22.13 -8.06
N PRO A 322 -9.85 -22.96 -7.77
CA PRO A 322 -10.13 -23.42 -6.42
C PRO A 322 -8.94 -24.17 -5.82
N LEU A 323 -8.68 -23.95 -4.53
CA LEU A 323 -7.53 -24.54 -3.83
C LEU A 323 -7.80 -25.98 -3.35
N GLY A 324 -9.07 -26.36 -3.18
CA GLY A 324 -9.46 -27.70 -2.75
C GLY A 324 -9.03 -28.03 -1.31
N LEU A 325 -9.05 -27.02 -0.44
CA LEU A 325 -8.80 -27.15 0.99
C LEU A 325 -10.02 -27.72 1.71
N SER A 326 -9.76 -28.59 2.67
CA SER A 326 -10.74 -29.01 3.68
C SER A 326 -10.94 -27.91 4.73
N ALA A 327 -12.02 -28.02 5.51
CA ALA A 327 -12.31 -27.06 6.57
C ALA A 327 -11.19 -26.98 7.65
N GLU A 328 -10.48 -28.08 7.90
CA GLU A 328 -9.32 -28.09 8.80
C GLU A 328 -8.14 -27.32 8.20
N GLU A 329 -7.86 -27.52 6.91
CA GLU A 329 -6.81 -26.78 6.20
C GLU A 329 -7.12 -25.28 6.09
N GLU A 330 -8.39 -24.90 5.89
CA GLU A 330 -8.79 -23.48 5.93
C GLU A 330 -8.58 -22.88 7.32
N ALA A 331 -8.92 -23.60 8.39
CA ALA A 331 -8.70 -23.14 9.77
C ALA A 331 -7.21 -23.04 10.11
N ASP A 332 -6.39 -23.99 9.65
CA ASP A 332 -4.93 -23.95 9.82
C ASP A 332 -4.32 -22.74 9.09
N LEU A 333 -4.76 -22.42 7.86
CA LEU A 333 -4.36 -21.21 7.15
C LEU A 333 -4.74 -19.94 7.90
N VAL A 334 -5.95 -19.85 8.45
CA VAL A 334 -6.36 -18.71 9.27
C VAL A 334 -5.45 -18.58 10.50
N ALA A 335 -5.15 -19.68 11.19
CA ALA A 335 -4.24 -19.66 12.34
C ALA A 335 -2.82 -19.17 11.96
N PHE A 336 -2.35 -19.49 10.75
CA PHE A 336 -1.10 -18.93 10.24
C PHE A 336 -1.21 -17.42 9.98
N LEU A 337 -2.26 -16.94 9.33
CA LEU A 337 -2.46 -15.51 9.08
C LEU A 337 -2.58 -14.71 10.38
N GLU A 338 -3.23 -15.25 11.41
CA GLU A 338 -3.31 -14.65 12.74
C GLU A 338 -1.93 -14.55 13.40
N SER A 339 -1.04 -15.53 13.17
CA SER A 339 0.33 -15.54 13.71
C SER A 339 1.24 -14.43 13.13
N LEU A 340 0.79 -13.73 12.09
CA LEU A 340 1.47 -12.57 11.51
C LEU A 340 1.23 -11.28 12.31
N THR A 341 0.43 -11.34 13.37
CA THR A 341 0.01 -10.19 14.17
C THR A 341 0.94 -9.98 15.35
N GLY A 342 1.54 -8.79 15.43
CA GLY A 342 2.36 -8.36 16.56
C GLY A 342 1.68 -7.31 17.43
N ASP A 343 2.43 -6.87 18.44
CA ASP A 343 2.08 -5.73 19.28
C ASP A 343 2.16 -4.44 18.45
N ALA A 344 1.07 -3.69 18.43
CA ALA A 344 1.03 -2.35 17.86
C ALA A 344 1.97 -1.40 18.64
N PRO A 345 2.57 -0.39 17.98
CA PRO A 345 3.38 0.59 18.67
C PRO A 345 2.52 1.38 19.68
N ASP A 346 3.12 1.75 20.81
CA ASP A 346 2.46 2.62 21.79
C ASP A 346 2.28 4.02 21.19
N VAL A 347 1.03 4.46 21.11
CA VAL A 347 0.67 5.78 20.58
C VAL A 347 0.08 6.62 21.69
N THR A 348 0.84 7.62 22.12
CA THR A 348 0.27 8.73 22.89
C THR A 348 -0.22 9.78 21.92
N VAL A 349 -1.55 9.95 21.81
CA VAL A 349 -2.14 11.07 21.05
C VAL A 349 -1.60 12.39 21.65
N PRO A 350 -0.94 13.23 20.84
CA PRO A 350 -0.27 14.41 21.36
C PRO A 350 -1.29 15.49 21.77
N GLU A 351 -0.99 16.21 22.85
CA GLU A 351 -1.65 17.48 23.11
C GLU A 351 -1.19 18.50 22.05
N LEU A 352 -2.13 18.97 21.24
CA LEU A 352 -1.82 19.84 20.12
C LEU A 352 -1.72 21.31 20.57
N PRO A 353 -0.65 22.03 20.18
CA PRO A 353 -0.45 23.42 20.56
C PRO A 353 -1.45 24.34 19.87
N ASP A 354 -1.87 25.41 20.56
CA ASP A 354 -2.82 26.40 20.06
C ASP A 354 -2.19 27.39 19.07
N TYR A 355 -3.05 28.11 18.33
CA TYR A 355 -2.61 29.27 17.57
C TYR A 355 -2.16 30.40 18.49
N ALA A 356 -1.10 31.10 18.10
CA ALA A 356 -0.67 32.34 18.74
C ALA A 356 -0.46 33.45 17.71
N MET A 357 -0.72 34.69 18.14
CA MET A 357 -0.45 35.87 17.31
C MET A 357 1.05 35.99 17.04
N ARG A 358 1.44 35.99 15.77
CA ARG A 358 2.82 36.31 15.37
C ARG A 358 3.06 37.83 15.47
N VAL A 359 4.19 38.22 16.04
CA VAL A 359 4.67 39.60 15.96
C VAL A 359 5.31 39.82 14.59
N VAL A 360 4.76 40.75 13.83
CA VAL A 360 5.26 41.07 12.48
C VAL A 360 6.67 41.67 12.58
N GLY A 361 7.65 41.07 11.90
CA GLY A 361 9.01 41.63 11.75
C GLY A 361 10.12 40.94 12.55
N GLU A 362 9.83 39.85 13.26
CA GLU A 362 10.82 39.02 13.96
C GLU A 362 11.26 37.78 13.14
N ASN A 363 11.16 37.86 11.81
CA ASN A 363 11.52 36.77 10.89
C ASN A 363 12.93 36.95 10.33
#